data_AF-A0A3Q8UX10-F1
#
_entry.id   AF-A0A3Q8UX10-F1
#
_cell.length_a   1.000
_cell.length_b   1.000
_cell.length_c   1.000
_cell.angle_alpha   90.00
_cell.angle_beta   90.00
_cell.angle_gamma   90.00
#
_symmetry.space_group_name_H-M   'P 1'
#
loop_
_entity.id
_entity.type
_entity.pdbx_description
1 polymer ?
#
loop_
_entity_poly.entity_id
_entity_poly.type
_entity_poly.pdbx_seq_one_letter_code
_entity_poly.pdbx_strand_id
1 'polypeptide(L)' 'MTWSDLLEQWALIEADLHQVYGIDVEDAHLLRRRSWRWLKIRIFGLLSNETSRLFRHFAPPPEDIAKPTR' A
#
# COMPACT_ATOMS: atom_id res chain seq x y z
N MET A 1 -9.80 -9.90 -1.03
CA MET A 1 -9.33 -8.65 -0.41
C MET A 1 -10.50 -7.66 -0.36
N THR A 2 -10.89 -7.28 0.84
CA THR A 2 -11.91 -6.26 1.11
C THR A 2 -11.25 -4.91 1.41
N TRP A 3 -12.06 -3.85 1.57
CA TRP A 3 -11.56 -2.57 2.07
C TRP A 3 -11.13 -2.62 3.54
N SER A 4 -11.70 -3.51 4.35
CA SER A 4 -11.30 -3.68 5.75
C SER A 4 -9.87 -4.22 5.82
N ASP A 5 -9.59 -5.31 5.11
CA ASP A 5 -8.26 -5.94 5.05
C ASP A 5 -7.18 -4.92 4.65
N LEU A 6 -7.52 -4.04 3.69
CA LEU A 6 -6.63 -3.00 3.22
C LEU A 6 -6.34 -1.96 4.30
N LEU A 7 -7.38 -1.46 4.97
CA LEU A 7 -7.25 -0.42 6.00
C LEU A 7 -6.64 -0.95 7.30
N GLU A 8 -6.72 -2.25 7.58
CA GLU A 8 -5.94 -2.90 8.65
C GLU A 8 -4.43 -2.73 8.43
N GLN A 9 -4.00 -2.58 7.18
CA GLN A 9 -2.61 -2.32 6.81
C GLN A 9 -2.31 -0.85 6.57
N TRP A 10 -3.00 0.07 7.28
CA TRP A 10 -2.86 1.52 7.09
C TRP A 10 -1.40 2.00 7.15
N ALA A 11 -0.59 1.47 8.06
CA ALA A 11 0.82 1.84 8.18
C ALA A 11 1.63 1.54 6.89
N LEU A 12 1.31 0.46 6.17
CA LEU A 12 1.94 0.15 4.89
C LEU A 12 1.46 1.11 3.80
N ILE A 13 0.17 1.43 3.79
CA ILE A 13 -0.42 2.41 2.88
C ILE A 13 0.26 3.76 3.06
N GLU A 14 0.37 4.25 4.28
CA GLU A 14 0.98 5.54 4.62
C GLU A 14 2.45 5.61 4.19
N ALA A 15 3.24 4.59 4.53
CA ALA A 15 4.64 4.51 4.14
C ALA A 15 4.82 4.52 2.62
N ASP A 16 3.99 3.77 1.89
CA ASP A 16 4.06 3.70 0.44
C ASP A 16 3.49 4.96 -0.24
N LEU A 17 2.47 5.60 0.32
CA LEU A 17 1.97 6.90 -0.15
C LEU A 17 3.05 7.97 -0.03
N HIS A 18 3.77 7.99 1.08
CA HIS A 18 4.88 8.90 1.30
C HIS A 18 6.05 8.59 0.35
N GLN A 19 6.48 7.33 0.25
CA GLN A 19 7.62 6.96 -0.57
C GLN A 19 7.38 7.10 -2.07
N VAL A 20 6.21 6.66 -2.57
CA VAL A 20 5.93 6.60 -4.02
C VAL A 20 5.43 7.94 -4.54
N TYR A 21 4.63 8.67 -3.76
CA TYR A 21 3.95 9.88 -4.22
C TYR A 21 4.35 11.15 -3.45
N GLY A 22 5.16 11.05 -2.40
CA GLY A 22 5.46 12.19 -1.52
C GLY A 22 4.22 12.68 -0.75
N ILE A 23 3.24 11.79 -0.51
CA ILE A 23 2.01 12.13 0.20
C ILE A 23 2.17 11.82 1.68
N ASP A 24 2.18 12.86 2.51
CA ASP A 24 2.04 12.74 3.95
C ASP A 24 0.55 12.79 4.32
N VAL A 25 0.06 11.74 4.97
CA VAL A 25 -1.36 11.66 5.40
C VAL A 25 -1.62 12.41 6.71
N GLU A 26 -0.58 12.74 7.47
CA GLU A 26 -0.70 13.58 8.67
C GLU A 26 -0.81 15.08 8.31
N ASP A 27 -0.57 15.45 7.05
CA ASP A 27 -0.88 16.79 6.54
C ASP A 27 -2.41 17.00 6.46
N ALA A 28 -2.95 17.55 7.54
CA ALA A 28 -4.37 17.86 7.68
C ALA A 28 -4.89 18.82 6.60
N HIS A 29 -4.04 19.68 6.01
CA HIS A 29 -4.45 20.60 4.95
C HIS A 29 -4.59 19.88 3.61
N LEU A 30 -3.70 18.93 3.33
CA LEU A 30 -3.79 18.08 2.16
C LEU A 30 -5.08 17.25 2.17
N LEU A 31 -5.35 16.54 3.27
CA LEU A 31 -6.52 15.66 3.37
C LEU A 31 -7.85 16.42 3.36
N ARG A 32 -7.90 17.65 3.88
CA ARG A 32 -9.12 18.49 3.81
C ARG A 32 -9.42 18.99 2.40
N ARG A 33 -8.40 19.16 1.54
CA ARG A 33 -8.55 19.69 0.18
C ARG A 33 -8.81 18.61 -0.87
N ARG A 34 -8.52 17.35 -0.57
CA ARG A 34 -8.65 16.23 -1.49
C ARG A 34 -9.82 15.35 -1.11
N SER A 35 -10.50 14.81 -2.12
CA SER A 35 -11.62 13.91 -1.88
C SER A 35 -11.15 12.51 -1.51
N TRP A 36 -12.00 11.72 -0.85
CA TRP A 36 -11.73 10.30 -0.63
C TRP A 36 -11.45 9.53 -1.93
N ARG A 37 -12.14 9.89 -3.03
CA ARG A 37 -11.88 9.32 -4.36
C ARG A 37 -10.43 9.57 -4.82
N TRP A 38 -9.88 10.74 -4.54
CA TRP A 38 -8.48 11.06 -4.86
C TRP A 38 -7.54 10.08 -4.14
N LEU A 39 -7.71 9.89 -2.83
CA LEU A 39 -6.88 8.99 -2.03
C LEU A 39 -7.04 7.53 -2.47
N LYS A 40 -8.28 7.08 -2.67
CA LYS A 40 -8.63 5.73 -3.15
C LYS A 40 -7.89 5.35 -4.45
N ILE A 41 -7.79 6.28 -5.40
CA ILE A 41 -7.07 6.03 -6.67
C ILE A 41 -5.56 5.81 -6.42
N ARG A 42 -4.93 6.53 -5.48
CA ARG A 42 -3.51 6.33 -5.15
C ARG A 42 -3.29 5.00 -4.47
N ILE A 43 -4.17 4.62 -3.54
CA ILE A 43 -4.10 3.32 -2.86
C ILE A 43 -4.19 2.17 -3.89
N PHE A 44 -5.08 2.27 -4.87
CA PHE A 44 -5.14 1.30 -5.97
C PHE A 44 -3.90 1.32 -6.88
N GLY A 45 -3.29 2.50 -7.07
CA GLY A 45 -2.00 2.62 -7.75
C GLY A 45 -0.88 1.87 -7.02
N LEU A 46 -0.84 1.90 -5.69
CA LEU A 46 0.09 1.12 -4.89
C LEU A 46 -0.12 -0.39 -5.09
N LEU A 47 -1.36 -0.85 -5.06
CA LEU A 47 -1.71 -2.26 -5.35
C LEU A 47 -1.44 -2.69 -6.79
N SER A 48 -1.11 -1.77 -7.69
CA SER A 48 -0.69 -2.09 -9.07
C SER A 48 0.83 -2.01 -9.23
N ASN A 49 1.56 -1.65 -8.17
CA ASN A 49 3.01 -1.50 -8.17
C ASN A 49 3.65 -2.65 -7.37
N GLU A 50 4.30 -3.58 -8.08
CA GLU A 50 4.96 -4.76 -7.53
C GLU A 50 6.10 -4.45 -6.53
N THR A 51 6.63 -3.23 -6.59
CA THR A 51 7.68 -2.77 -5.66
C THR A 51 7.13 -2.23 -4.34
N SER A 52 5.82 -1.93 -4.28
CA SER A 52 5.19 -1.41 -3.05
C SER A 52 5.10 -2.50 -1.98
N ARG A 53 5.21 -2.09 -0.71
CA ARG A 53 5.05 -3.00 0.43
C ARG A 53 3.62 -3.50 0.51
N LEU A 54 2.67 -2.63 0.20
CA LEU A 54 1.25 -2.96 0.16
C LEU A 54 0.96 -4.08 -0.84
N PHE A 55 1.51 -4.01 -2.06
CA PHE A 55 1.36 -5.07 -3.05
C PHE A 55 1.92 -6.40 -2.53
N ARG A 56 3.16 -6.40 -2.05
CA ARG A 56 3.85 -7.62 -1.58
C ARG A 56 3.16 -8.26 -0.38
N HIS A 57 2.49 -7.47 0.45
CA HIS A 57 1.71 -7.99 1.56
C HIS A 57 0.50 -8.81 1.09
N PHE A 58 -0.21 -8.34 0.05
CA PHE A 58 -1.41 -9.02 -0.47
C PHE A 58 -1.14 -10.02 -1.60
N ALA A 59 0.02 -9.91 -2.25
CA ALA A 59 0.51 -10.83 -3.26
C ALA A 59 1.92 -11.31 -2.85
N PRO A 60 2.04 -12.08 -1.76
CA PRO A 60 3.32 -12.65 -1.38
C PRO A 60 3.83 -13.53 -2.54
N PRO A 61 5.13 -13.52 -2.83
CA PRO A 61 5.69 -14.43 -3.81
C PRO A 61 5.35 -15.88 -3.41
N PRO A 62 5.06 -16.77 -4.38
CA PRO A 62 4.80 -18.17 -4.08
C PRO A 62 5.92 -18.74 -3.21
N GLU A 63 5.57 -19.36 -2.08
CA GLU A 63 6.50 -20.17 -1.31
C GLU A 63 6.90 -21.37 -2.16
N ASP A 64 7.98 -21.27 -2.93
CA ASP A 64 8.64 -22.45 -3.49
C ASP A 64 10.15 -22.26 -3.43
N ILE A 65 10.86 -23.31 -3.01
CA ILE A 65 12.34 -23.45 -2.94
C ILE A 65 13.01 -22.91 -1.66
N ALA A 66 12.66 -23.46 -0.50
CA ALA A 66 13.58 -23.55 0.63
C ALA A 66 13.48 -24.92 1.33
N LYS A 67 13.65 -26.01 0.58
CA LYS A 67 14.22 -27.21 1.20
C LYS A 67 15.74 -27.07 1.15
N PRO A 68 16.43 -27.09 2.31
CA PRO A 68 17.88 -27.00 2.32
C PRO A 68 18.42 -28.28 1.70
N THR A 69 19.14 -28.14 0.59
CA THR A 69 19.97 -29.23 0.05
C THR A 69 21.39 -28.71 -0.03
N ARG A 70 22.08 -28.64 1.10
CA ARG A 70 23.39 -29.27 1.29
C ARG A 70 23.81 -29.22 2.76
#